data_AF-A0A1S3YHU5-F1
#
_entry.id   AF-A0A1S3YHU5-F1
#
_cell.length_a   1.000
_cell.length_b   1.000
_cell.length_c   1.000
_cell.angle_alpha   90.00
_cell.angle_beta   90.00
_cell.angle_gamma   90.00
#
_symmetry.space_group_name_H-M   'P 1'
#
loop_
_entity.id
_entity.type
_entity.pdbx_description
1 polymer ?
#
loop_
_entity_poly.entity_id
_entity_poly.type
_entity_poly.pdbx_seq_one_letter_code
_entity_poly.pdbx_strand_id
1 'polypeptide(L)'
;MYKLAIYSFIAIATSTSFVFLPSPPKSYYHSLFISDSLSDNSSIANHLFILTKRPHVAGSEANAEAAAYVLLILTSYNIKSHVTSYDVALTYPVSRSLILTPSSSEKPIEFGLSQEIYENDPYADVANEVLPTFHAYARSGTANGPVVYANYGRVEDYATLREMGVNVSYTVVLARYGKIYRGDIVHNAYAAGAIGVLIFTDKDYGGAKWFPDDKWMPPSGVQVGSVYDGTGDPTTPGWPSTGECERLSNEEVDDSGNVPLIPSLPISSADGDAIIRSIGGKEANVDWQGGKDSPIYRVGPGPAIVNLSYEGQQVIRTIQNVIGVIEGEEEPDRFVILGNHRDAWTFGAVDPNSGTAALLEIVQRLEKLQKRGWRPRRTIVLCNWDAEEYGLIGSTEWVEENREMLASRVVAYLNVDCAVQAKNFRASATPQLDELIIQVAQQVKDPDNSTQTIYQSWLGSSNDTTVKLGRLGGAGSDYAAFVQHIGVPTLDLSFGDGYPVYHSMYDDFVWMKKFGDPMFHRHVAVASVWGLLALRLADDEVLPFNYLTYAYELQKSAEQLEAEISENGISLVPLYASIEKLRKAAIKIEDDVKLKILDEVIAQFNSNS
;
A
#
# COMPACT_ATOMS: atom_id res chain seq x y z
N MET A 1 37.29 70.39 1.93
CA MET A 1 36.00 70.02 2.56
C MET A 1 34.92 69.59 1.55
N TYR A 2 35.27 69.07 0.36
CA TYR A 2 34.27 68.67 -0.68
C TYR A 2 34.48 67.27 -1.28
N LYS A 3 35.48 66.50 -0.83
CA LYS A 3 35.75 65.13 -1.33
C LYS A 3 35.38 64.00 -0.36
N LEU A 4 34.98 64.32 0.88
CA LEU A 4 34.59 63.32 1.88
C LEU A 4 33.07 63.07 1.95
N ALA A 5 32.24 63.92 1.33
CA ALA A 5 30.79 63.82 1.39
C ALA A 5 30.18 62.89 0.31
N ILE A 6 30.93 62.58 -0.76
CA ILE A 6 30.41 61.78 -1.89
C ILE A 6 30.55 60.27 -1.63
N TYR A 7 31.56 59.83 -0.87
CA TYR A 7 31.72 58.41 -0.55
C TYR A 7 30.74 57.91 0.52
N SER A 8 30.30 58.78 1.44
CA SER A 8 29.31 58.40 2.45
C SER A 8 27.89 58.29 1.89
N PHE A 9 27.57 58.98 0.79
CA PHE A 9 26.25 58.85 0.17
C PHE A 9 26.10 57.59 -0.70
N ILE A 10 27.19 57.09 -1.30
CA ILE A 10 27.16 55.85 -2.10
C ILE A 10 27.15 54.60 -1.19
N ALA A 11 27.80 54.66 -0.01
CA ALA A 11 27.76 53.59 0.98
C ALA A 11 26.43 53.49 1.74
N ILE A 12 25.71 54.61 1.91
CA ILE A 12 24.37 54.62 2.53
C ILE A 12 23.29 54.21 1.52
N ALA A 13 23.43 54.54 0.23
CA ALA A 13 22.50 54.10 -0.81
C ALA A 13 22.59 52.58 -1.12
N THR A 14 23.72 51.93 -0.80
CA THR A 14 23.93 50.48 -0.97
C THR A 14 23.63 49.65 0.28
N SER A 15 23.38 50.29 1.43
CA SER A 15 23.03 49.59 2.69
C SER A 15 21.56 49.69 3.09
N THR A 16 20.75 50.48 2.38
CA THR A 16 19.28 50.56 2.60
C THR A 16 18.45 50.13 1.38
N SER A 17 19.04 49.31 0.51
CA SER A 17 18.34 48.66 -0.61
C SER A 17 18.34 47.14 -0.43
N PHE A 18 18.05 46.64 0.77
CA PHE A 18 17.31 45.38 0.86
C PHE A 18 15.90 45.71 0.39
N VAL A 19 15.76 45.81 -0.93
CA VAL A 19 14.46 45.74 -1.59
C VAL A 19 13.85 44.46 -1.07
N PHE A 20 12.78 44.58 -0.30
CA PHE A 20 11.85 43.49 -0.03
C PHE A 20 11.31 43.05 -1.39
N LEU A 21 12.07 42.21 -2.10
CA LEU A 21 11.53 41.49 -3.23
C LEU A 21 10.40 40.65 -2.65
N PRO A 22 9.16 40.79 -3.16
CA PRO A 22 8.06 39.98 -2.68
C PRO A 22 8.45 38.51 -2.83
N SER A 23 8.16 37.70 -1.81
CA SER A 23 8.35 36.26 -1.88
C SER A 23 7.67 35.72 -3.14
N PRO A 24 8.31 34.82 -3.90
CA PRO A 24 7.69 34.23 -5.08
C PRO A 24 6.31 33.62 -4.74
N PRO A 25 5.33 33.68 -5.68
CA PRO A 25 4.02 33.07 -5.45
C PRO A 25 4.16 31.55 -5.27
N LYS A 26 3.21 30.91 -4.59
CA LYS A 26 3.22 29.46 -4.35
C LYS A 26 3.36 28.62 -5.63
N SER A 27 2.73 29.07 -6.72
CA SER A 27 2.84 28.44 -8.05
C SER A 27 4.27 28.36 -8.59
N TYR A 28 5.15 29.29 -8.22
CA TYR A 28 6.58 29.20 -8.54
C TYR A 28 7.22 27.98 -7.88
N TYR A 29 6.95 27.77 -6.59
CA TYR A 29 7.48 26.63 -5.84
C TYR A 29 6.90 25.30 -6.32
N HIS A 30 5.61 25.27 -6.68
CA HIS A 30 4.95 24.10 -7.27
C HIS A 30 5.62 23.68 -8.58
N SER A 31 5.87 24.65 -9.47
CA SER A 31 6.55 24.41 -10.75
C SER A 31 7.99 23.95 -10.57
N LEU A 32 8.67 24.52 -9.57
CA LEU A 32 10.05 24.18 -9.24
C LEU A 32 10.18 22.77 -8.64
N PHE A 33 9.21 22.35 -7.83
CA PHE A 33 9.17 21.03 -7.20
C PHE A 33 9.19 19.88 -8.20
N ILE A 34 8.39 20.00 -9.27
CA ILE A 34 8.28 18.98 -10.33
C ILE A 34 9.33 19.15 -11.44
N SER A 35 10.26 20.10 -11.29
CA SER A 35 11.29 20.35 -12.30
C SER A 35 12.44 19.34 -12.20
N ASP A 36 13.10 19.10 -13.33
CA ASP A 36 14.34 18.30 -13.41
C ASP A 36 15.46 18.89 -12.53
N SER A 37 15.37 20.17 -12.14
CA SER A 37 16.39 20.83 -11.31
C SER A 37 16.38 20.39 -9.84
N LEU A 38 15.25 19.84 -9.34
CA LEU A 38 15.14 19.35 -7.96
C LEU A 38 15.02 17.83 -7.87
N SER A 39 14.69 17.17 -8.98
CA SER A 39 14.54 15.72 -9.08
C SER A 39 15.89 15.00 -9.16
N ASP A 40 16.06 13.90 -8.43
CA ASP A 40 17.26 13.06 -8.47
C ASP A 40 16.92 11.56 -8.43
N ASN A 41 16.96 10.91 -9.59
CA ASN A 41 16.71 9.47 -9.69
C ASN A 41 17.83 8.62 -9.06
N SER A 42 19.05 9.14 -8.97
CA SER A 42 20.17 8.43 -8.33
C SER A 42 20.04 8.44 -6.81
N SER A 43 19.54 9.53 -6.24
CA SER A 43 19.20 9.63 -4.82
C SER A 43 18.14 8.60 -4.43
N ILE A 44 17.03 8.53 -5.18
CA ILE A 44 15.97 7.53 -4.97
C ILE A 44 16.54 6.10 -5.03
N ALA A 45 17.29 5.77 -6.09
CA ALA A 45 17.87 4.44 -6.24
C ALA A 45 18.80 4.08 -5.06
N ASN A 46 19.55 5.05 -4.53
CA ASN A 46 20.42 4.84 -3.38
C ASN A 46 19.63 4.66 -2.08
N HIS A 47 18.57 5.43 -1.86
CA HIS A 47 17.67 5.23 -0.72
C HIS A 47 17.08 3.83 -0.75
N LEU A 48 16.53 3.41 -1.90
CA LEU A 48 15.98 2.08 -2.05
C LEU A 48 17.03 1.01 -1.76
N PHE A 49 18.21 1.10 -2.37
CA PHE A 49 19.30 0.15 -2.14
C PHE A 49 19.67 0.02 -0.66
N ILE A 50 19.70 1.13 0.10
CA ILE A 50 20.04 1.11 1.53
C ILE A 50 18.96 0.43 2.36
N LEU A 51 17.69 0.75 2.08
CA LEU A 51 16.55 0.18 2.80
C LEU A 51 16.45 -1.34 2.58
N THR A 52 16.73 -1.80 1.36
CA THR A 52 16.57 -3.20 0.95
C THR A 52 17.86 -4.01 1.09
N LYS A 53 18.79 -3.64 1.98
CA LYS A 53 20.06 -4.37 2.17
C LYS A 53 19.89 -5.68 2.90
N ARG A 54 18.92 -5.74 3.81
CA ARG A 54 18.65 -6.89 4.67
C ARG A 54 17.15 -7.11 4.74
N PRO A 55 16.69 -8.34 5.00
CA PRO A 55 15.28 -8.57 5.26
C PRO A 55 14.84 -7.85 6.54
N HIS A 56 13.73 -7.12 6.51
CA HIS A 56 13.35 -6.23 7.61
C HIS A 56 11.85 -6.33 7.97
N VAL A 57 11.44 -7.52 8.40
CA VAL A 57 10.11 -7.80 8.94
C VAL A 57 9.81 -6.94 10.17
N ALA A 58 8.54 -6.57 10.36
CA ALA A 58 8.07 -5.81 11.51
C ALA A 58 8.56 -6.39 12.84
N GLY A 59 8.94 -5.51 13.78
CA GLY A 59 9.47 -5.89 15.10
C GLY A 59 10.87 -6.50 15.10
N SER A 60 11.59 -6.55 13.96
CA SER A 60 12.98 -7.00 13.88
C SER A 60 14.00 -5.88 14.09
N GLU A 61 15.24 -6.25 14.42
CA GLU A 61 16.36 -5.30 14.52
C GLU A 61 16.64 -4.60 13.19
N ALA A 62 16.62 -5.34 12.07
CA ALA A 62 16.83 -4.77 10.73
C ALA A 62 15.75 -3.73 10.37
N ASN A 63 14.50 -3.93 10.79
CA ASN A 63 13.45 -2.94 10.58
C ASN A 63 13.62 -1.69 11.46
N ALA A 64 14.14 -1.85 12.69
CA ALA A 64 14.53 -0.72 13.52
C ALA A 64 15.72 0.06 12.93
N GLU A 65 16.69 -0.63 12.31
CA GLU A 65 17.77 0.01 11.56
C GLU A 65 17.23 0.81 10.35
N ALA A 66 16.26 0.26 9.63
CA ALA A 66 15.58 0.96 8.54
C ALA A 66 14.81 2.21 9.06
N ALA A 67 14.14 2.11 10.21
CA ALA A 67 13.50 3.25 10.88
C ALA A 67 14.51 4.34 11.24
N ALA A 68 15.65 3.93 11.82
CA ALA A 68 16.74 4.84 12.17
C ALA A 68 17.34 5.53 10.94
N TYR A 69 17.42 4.84 9.79
CA TYR A 69 17.83 5.43 8.52
C TYR A 69 16.85 6.51 8.05
N VAL A 70 15.53 6.23 8.05
CA VAL A 70 14.51 7.23 7.68
C VAL A 70 14.59 8.45 8.59
N LEU A 71 14.66 8.25 9.91
CA LEU A 71 14.83 9.32 10.89
C LEU A 71 16.10 10.15 10.64
N LEU A 72 17.23 9.49 10.35
CA LEU A 72 18.48 10.14 10.01
C LEU A 72 18.33 11.05 8.78
N ILE A 73 17.66 10.58 7.73
CA ILE A 73 17.46 11.38 6.52
C ILE A 73 16.58 12.60 6.83
N LEU A 74 15.44 12.42 7.50
CA LEU A 74 14.56 13.52 7.91
C LEU A 74 15.30 14.59 8.73
N THR A 75 16.02 14.17 9.76
CA THR A 75 16.81 15.07 10.62
C THR A 75 17.93 15.77 9.86
N SER A 76 18.61 15.09 8.94
CA SER A 76 19.69 15.69 8.12
C SER A 76 19.20 16.83 7.21
N TYR A 77 17.91 16.82 6.87
CA TYR A 77 17.22 17.87 6.11
C TYR A 77 16.52 18.90 6.99
N ASN A 78 16.85 18.97 8.28
CA ASN A 78 16.27 19.89 9.27
C ASN A 78 14.75 19.75 9.45
N ILE A 79 14.19 18.58 9.15
CA ILE A 79 12.79 18.28 9.46
C ILE A 79 12.68 17.83 10.92
N LYS A 80 11.84 18.51 11.70
CA LYS A 80 11.54 18.11 13.08
C LYS A 80 10.94 16.70 13.05
N SER A 81 11.61 15.72 13.63
CA SER A 81 11.21 14.32 13.52
C SER A 81 11.46 13.54 14.80
N HIS A 82 10.64 12.49 15.01
CA HIS A 82 10.71 11.61 16.16
C HIS A 82 10.17 10.22 15.83
N VAL A 83 10.47 9.25 16.68
CA VAL A 83 9.89 7.90 16.63
C VAL A 83 8.70 7.85 17.58
N THR A 84 7.61 7.24 17.12
CA THR A 84 6.47 6.82 17.95
C THR A 84 6.43 5.30 17.96
N SER A 85 6.36 4.71 19.16
CA SER A 85 6.47 3.26 19.32
C SER A 85 5.21 2.67 19.94
N TYR A 86 4.85 1.47 19.50
CA TYR A 86 3.77 0.66 20.06
C TYR A 86 4.30 -0.74 20.35
N ASP A 87 3.86 -1.34 21.45
CA ASP A 87 4.19 -2.73 21.77
C ASP A 87 3.05 -3.60 21.28
N VAL A 88 3.19 -4.31 20.15
CA VAL A 88 2.06 -4.95 19.47
C VAL A 88 2.19 -6.46 19.41
N ALA A 89 1.06 -7.17 19.32
CA ALA A 89 1.03 -8.63 19.20
C ALA A 89 1.32 -9.08 17.76
N LEU A 90 2.54 -9.55 17.50
CA LEU A 90 2.97 -10.12 16.21
C LEU A 90 3.17 -11.63 16.31
N THR A 91 3.12 -12.32 15.18
CA THR A 91 3.35 -13.77 15.10
C THR A 91 4.56 -14.12 14.24
N TYR A 92 5.39 -15.07 14.68
CA TYR A 92 6.54 -15.56 13.91
C TYR A 92 6.56 -17.09 13.85
N PRO A 93 7.11 -17.70 12.78
CA PRO A 93 7.19 -19.15 12.64
C PRO A 93 8.26 -19.73 13.58
N VAL A 94 7.90 -20.76 14.34
CA VAL A 94 8.83 -21.56 15.16
C VAL A 94 9.25 -22.81 14.39
N SER A 95 8.27 -23.54 13.85
CA SER A 95 8.53 -24.73 13.04
C SER A 95 7.43 -24.98 12.03
N ARG A 96 7.79 -25.65 10.93
CA ARG A 96 6.83 -26.13 9.95
C ARG A 96 7.32 -27.41 9.29
N SER A 97 6.38 -28.25 8.89
CA SER A 97 6.66 -29.41 8.05
C SER A 97 5.49 -29.68 7.11
N LEU A 98 5.82 -30.16 5.92
CA LEU A 98 4.83 -30.56 4.93
C LEU A 98 5.29 -31.85 4.28
N ILE A 99 4.44 -32.88 4.40
CA ILE A 99 4.71 -34.21 3.82
C ILE A 99 3.51 -34.60 2.97
N LEU A 100 3.75 -34.88 1.70
CA LEU A 100 2.76 -35.45 0.78
C LEU A 100 2.95 -36.96 0.70
N THR A 101 1.88 -37.71 0.87
CA THR A 101 1.79 -39.14 0.52
C THR A 101 0.89 -39.27 -0.71
N PRO A 102 1.46 -39.39 -1.93
CA PRO A 102 0.67 -39.36 -3.18
C PRO A 102 -0.36 -40.48 -3.28
N SER A 103 0.04 -41.68 -2.86
CA SER A 103 -0.81 -42.87 -2.77
C SER A 103 -0.24 -43.83 -1.72
N SER A 104 -1.03 -44.80 -1.27
CA SER A 104 -0.61 -45.78 -0.25
C SER A 104 0.59 -46.65 -0.67
N SER A 105 0.91 -46.67 -1.96
CA SER A 105 2.02 -47.44 -2.54
C SER A 105 3.27 -46.61 -2.85
N GLU A 106 3.17 -45.29 -2.78
CA GLU A 106 4.27 -44.38 -3.14
C GLU A 106 5.00 -43.87 -1.90
N LYS A 107 6.27 -43.51 -2.08
CA LYS A 107 7.08 -42.94 -1.00
C LYS A 107 6.56 -41.53 -0.66
N PRO A 108 6.46 -41.17 0.63
CA PRO A 108 6.19 -39.80 1.02
C PRO A 108 7.25 -38.84 0.47
N ILE A 109 6.79 -37.66 0.07
CA ILE A 109 7.60 -36.53 -0.36
C ILE A 109 7.60 -35.52 0.79
N GLU A 110 8.77 -35.25 1.34
CA GLU A 110 8.97 -34.18 2.32
C GLU A 110 9.41 -32.92 1.58
N PHE A 111 8.72 -31.81 1.80
CA PHE A 111 9.03 -30.54 1.14
C PHE A 111 10.01 -29.72 1.97
N GLY A 112 10.99 -29.12 1.31
CA GLY A 112 12.00 -28.28 1.97
C GLY A 112 11.46 -26.93 2.47
N LEU A 113 10.39 -26.41 1.86
CA LEU A 113 9.73 -25.15 2.22
C LEU A 113 10.72 -23.98 2.32
N SER A 114 11.65 -23.92 1.36
CA SER A 114 12.71 -22.93 1.26
C SER A 114 12.70 -22.26 -0.11
N GLN A 115 12.96 -20.95 -0.13
CA GLN A 115 13.20 -20.20 -1.36
C GLN A 115 14.68 -20.34 -1.74
N GLU A 116 14.97 -20.50 -3.04
CA GLU A 116 16.35 -20.78 -3.51
C GLU A 116 17.06 -19.48 -3.91
N ILE A 117 18.33 -19.35 -3.52
CA ILE A 117 19.22 -18.32 -4.07
C ILE A 117 19.66 -18.69 -5.49
N TYR A 118 20.07 -17.70 -6.28
CA TYR A 118 20.55 -17.89 -7.64
C TYR A 118 22.06 -17.67 -7.78
N GLU A 119 22.61 -18.04 -8.94
CA GLU A 119 24.05 -17.89 -9.20
C GLU A 119 24.45 -16.40 -9.16
N ASN A 120 25.44 -16.08 -8.34
CA ASN A 120 25.92 -14.70 -8.10
C ASN A 120 24.86 -13.76 -7.49
N ASP A 121 23.92 -14.30 -6.72
CA ASP A 121 22.98 -13.50 -5.94
C ASP A 121 23.73 -12.55 -4.97
N PRO A 122 23.58 -11.22 -5.10
CA PRO A 122 24.24 -10.26 -4.23
C PRO A 122 23.73 -10.28 -2.78
N TYR A 123 22.63 -10.99 -2.50
CA TYR A 123 22.05 -11.16 -1.17
C TYR A 123 22.34 -12.53 -0.56
N ALA A 124 23.19 -13.35 -1.19
CA ALA A 124 23.46 -14.72 -0.74
C ALA A 124 23.99 -14.82 0.71
N ASP A 125 24.69 -13.79 1.22
CA ASP A 125 25.23 -13.73 2.57
C ASP A 125 24.19 -13.39 3.65
N VAL A 126 23.06 -12.79 3.26
CA VAL A 126 21.94 -12.40 4.15
C VAL A 126 20.64 -13.17 3.85
N ALA A 127 20.63 -14.05 2.84
CA ALA A 127 19.44 -14.82 2.47
C ALA A 127 18.92 -15.72 3.61
N ASN A 128 19.81 -16.18 4.50
CA ASN A 128 19.44 -16.97 5.68
C ASN A 128 18.81 -16.13 6.82
N GLU A 129 18.81 -14.79 6.70
CA GLU A 129 18.11 -13.89 7.62
C GLU A 129 16.63 -13.74 7.27
N VAL A 130 16.22 -14.10 6.04
CA VAL A 130 14.81 -14.13 5.64
C VAL A 130 14.09 -15.15 6.51
N LEU A 131 12.97 -14.72 7.10
CA LEU A 131 12.18 -15.61 7.92
C LEU A 131 11.71 -16.82 7.11
N PRO A 132 11.65 -18.00 7.74
CA PRO A 132 11.03 -19.15 7.12
C PRO A 132 9.60 -18.79 6.60
N THR A 133 9.21 -19.13 5.37
CA THR A 133 7.87 -18.87 4.79
C THR A 133 6.66 -19.30 5.65
N PHE A 134 5.72 -18.38 5.89
CA PHE A 134 4.58 -18.63 6.76
C PHE A 134 3.43 -17.68 6.44
N HIS A 135 2.24 -18.00 6.96
CA HIS A 135 1.16 -17.03 7.07
C HIS A 135 1.15 -16.46 8.48
N ALA A 136 1.24 -15.14 8.63
CA ALA A 136 1.13 -14.52 9.95
C ALA A 136 -0.31 -14.67 10.48
N TYR A 137 -0.43 -14.92 11.78
CA TYR A 137 -1.66 -15.25 12.51
C TYR A 137 -2.31 -16.60 12.16
N ALA A 138 -1.66 -17.46 11.36
CA ALA A 138 -2.15 -18.83 11.19
C ALA A 138 -2.17 -19.59 12.53
N ARG A 139 -3.19 -20.43 12.73
CA ARG A 139 -3.32 -21.26 13.93
C ARG A 139 -2.20 -22.31 14.00
N SER A 140 -1.52 -22.42 15.14
CA SER A 140 -0.63 -23.56 15.41
C SER A 140 -1.42 -24.87 15.44
N GLY A 141 -0.90 -25.91 14.82
CA GLY A 141 -1.53 -27.23 14.80
C GLY A 141 -1.04 -28.14 13.69
N THR A 142 -1.66 -29.32 13.62
CA THR A 142 -1.39 -30.33 12.60
C THR A 142 -2.67 -30.69 11.85
N ALA A 143 -2.60 -30.73 10.53
CA ALA A 143 -3.66 -31.20 9.66
C ALA A 143 -3.16 -32.42 8.86
N ASN A 144 -3.83 -33.56 9.03
CA ASN A 144 -3.54 -34.78 8.28
C ASN A 144 -4.82 -35.24 7.58
N GLY A 145 -4.85 -35.14 6.25
CA GLY A 145 -6.06 -35.46 5.51
C GLY A 145 -5.87 -35.53 4.00
N PRO A 146 -6.86 -36.06 3.28
CA PRO A 146 -6.86 -36.06 1.82
C PRO A 146 -6.91 -34.62 1.30
N VAL A 147 -6.33 -34.39 0.11
CA VAL A 147 -6.28 -33.07 -0.50
C VAL A 147 -7.50 -32.80 -1.38
N VAL A 148 -8.06 -31.60 -1.27
CA VAL A 148 -9.07 -31.03 -2.19
C VAL A 148 -8.51 -29.76 -2.82
N TYR A 149 -8.65 -29.61 -4.14
CA TYR A 149 -8.31 -28.37 -4.83
C TYR A 149 -9.54 -27.47 -4.93
N ALA A 150 -9.46 -26.27 -4.36
CA ALA A 150 -10.57 -25.32 -4.25
C ALA A 150 -10.37 -24.05 -5.09
N ASN A 151 -9.63 -24.13 -6.20
CA ASN A 151 -9.37 -23.00 -7.09
C ASN A 151 -8.81 -21.79 -6.32
N TYR A 152 -9.50 -20.64 -6.31
CA TYR A 152 -9.08 -19.44 -5.59
C TYR A 152 -9.61 -19.38 -4.15
N GLY A 153 -10.29 -20.42 -3.66
CA GLY A 153 -10.81 -20.49 -2.30
C GLY A 153 -11.97 -19.54 -2.03
N ARG A 154 -12.70 -19.11 -3.05
CA ARG A 154 -13.85 -18.21 -2.92
C ARG A 154 -15.10 -18.96 -2.46
N VAL A 155 -16.08 -18.24 -1.93
CA VAL A 155 -17.36 -18.82 -1.50
C VAL A 155 -18.03 -19.59 -2.65
N GLU A 156 -18.00 -19.06 -3.87
CA GLU A 156 -18.51 -19.72 -5.07
C GLU A 156 -17.71 -20.95 -5.51
N ASP A 157 -16.41 -21.02 -5.16
CA ASP A 157 -15.60 -22.20 -5.46
C ASP A 157 -16.05 -23.38 -4.59
N TYR A 158 -16.33 -23.15 -3.30
CA TYR A 158 -16.90 -24.19 -2.42
C TYR A 158 -18.34 -24.57 -2.80
N ALA A 159 -19.14 -23.63 -3.32
CA ALA A 159 -20.45 -23.97 -3.89
C ALA A 159 -20.30 -24.91 -5.10
N THR A 160 -19.38 -24.60 -6.01
CA THR A 160 -19.06 -25.43 -7.17
C THR A 160 -18.59 -26.83 -6.77
N LEU A 161 -17.70 -26.95 -5.76
CA LEU A 161 -17.26 -28.25 -5.24
C LEU A 161 -18.42 -29.10 -4.72
N ARG A 162 -19.39 -28.49 -4.02
CA ARG A 162 -20.59 -29.18 -3.55
C ARG A 162 -21.46 -29.67 -4.70
N GLU A 163 -21.64 -28.86 -5.75
CA GLU A 163 -22.36 -29.27 -6.97
C GLU A 163 -21.63 -30.40 -7.72
N MET A 164 -20.30 -30.40 -7.68
CA MET A 164 -19.47 -31.50 -8.19
C MET A 164 -19.51 -32.74 -7.29
N GLY A 165 -20.17 -32.69 -6.12
CA GLY A 165 -20.26 -33.80 -5.17
C GLY A 165 -18.96 -34.06 -4.39
N VAL A 166 -18.09 -33.05 -4.27
CA VAL A 166 -16.84 -33.11 -3.49
C VAL A 166 -17.13 -32.68 -2.05
N ASN A 167 -16.77 -33.51 -1.08
CA ASN A 167 -16.87 -33.18 0.35
C ASN A 167 -15.53 -32.63 0.86
N VAL A 168 -15.55 -31.41 1.40
CA VAL A 168 -14.37 -30.68 1.92
C VAL A 168 -14.14 -30.95 3.42
N SER A 169 -15.14 -31.47 4.14
CA SER A 169 -15.01 -31.72 5.57
C SER A 169 -13.88 -32.70 5.89
N TYR A 170 -13.02 -32.34 6.86
CA TYR A 170 -11.84 -33.12 7.27
C TYR A 170 -10.78 -33.32 6.18
N THR A 171 -10.70 -32.39 5.21
CA THR A 171 -9.67 -32.38 4.17
C THR A 171 -8.64 -31.27 4.38
N VAL A 172 -7.48 -31.39 3.72
CA VAL A 172 -6.55 -30.27 3.54
C VAL A 172 -6.87 -29.60 2.22
N VAL A 173 -7.20 -28.31 2.25
CA VAL A 173 -7.51 -27.54 1.04
C VAL A 173 -6.22 -27.04 0.41
N LEU A 174 -6.10 -27.20 -0.90
CA LEU A 174 -5.12 -26.51 -1.73
C LEU A 174 -5.84 -25.43 -2.55
N ALA A 175 -5.38 -24.19 -2.46
CA ALA A 175 -5.92 -23.05 -3.21
C ALA A 175 -4.79 -22.22 -3.84
N ARG A 176 -5.09 -21.49 -4.91
CA ARG A 176 -4.15 -20.56 -5.56
C ARG A 176 -4.46 -19.10 -5.20
N TYR A 177 -3.41 -18.29 -5.10
CA TYR A 177 -3.54 -16.84 -4.91
C TYR A 177 -4.18 -16.12 -6.11
N GLY A 178 -4.75 -14.93 -5.84
CA GLY A 178 -4.94 -13.88 -6.88
C GLY A 178 -6.36 -13.41 -7.18
N LYS A 179 -7.39 -13.79 -6.39
CA LYS A 179 -8.77 -13.25 -6.56
C LYS A 179 -9.36 -12.62 -5.32
N ILE A 180 -9.07 -13.17 -4.15
CA ILE A 180 -9.53 -12.70 -2.84
C ILE A 180 -8.35 -12.58 -1.90
N TYR A 181 -8.56 -11.91 -0.77
CA TYR A 181 -7.55 -11.82 0.27
C TYR A 181 -7.24 -13.23 0.81
N ARG A 182 -6.00 -13.44 1.25
CA ARG A 182 -5.54 -14.77 1.65
C ARG A 182 -6.15 -15.24 2.97
N GLY A 183 -6.49 -14.32 3.87
CA GLY A 183 -7.29 -14.62 5.06
C GLY A 183 -8.65 -15.19 4.68
N ASP A 184 -9.37 -14.56 3.74
CA ASP A 184 -10.65 -15.07 3.21
C ASP A 184 -10.53 -16.51 2.69
N ILE A 185 -9.43 -16.88 2.01
CA ILE A 185 -9.20 -18.26 1.55
C ILE A 185 -9.23 -19.24 2.73
N VAL A 186 -8.54 -18.89 3.82
CA VAL A 186 -8.45 -19.71 5.03
C VAL A 186 -9.78 -19.75 5.77
N HIS A 187 -10.46 -18.61 5.94
CA HIS A 187 -11.76 -18.51 6.58
C HIS A 187 -12.85 -19.29 5.82
N ASN A 188 -12.89 -19.16 4.50
CA ASN A 188 -13.84 -19.91 3.66
C ASN A 188 -13.57 -21.43 3.71
N ALA A 189 -12.30 -21.85 3.74
CA ALA A 189 -11.94 -23.27 3.88
C ALA A 189 -12.40 -23.82 5.23
N TYR A 190 -12.17 -23.07 6.32
CA TYR A 190 -12.64 -23.42 7.66
C TYR A 190 -14.16 -23.55 7.71
N ALA A 191 -14.89 -22.58 7.15
CA ALA A 191 -16.34 -22.60 7.06
C ALA A 191 -16.87 -23.80 6.24
N ALA A 192 -16.11 -24.28 5.26
CA ALA A 192 -16.41 -25.49 4.49
C ALA A 192 -16.04 -26.80 5.22
N GLY A 193 -15.44 -26.73 6.41
CA GLY A 193 -15.06 -27.86 7.25
C GLY A 193 -13.66 -28.42 6.99
N ALA A 194 -12.81 -27.70 6.26
CA ALA A 194 -11.40 -28.07 6.09
C ALA A 194 -10.66 -28.04 7.44
N ILE A 195 -9.60 -28.84 7.55
CA ILE A 195 -8.77 -28.93 8.76
C ILE A 195 -7.39 -28.28 8.59
N GLY A 196 -7.04 -27.85 7.38
CA GLY A 196 -5.83 -27.12 7.08
C GLY A 196 -5.82 -26.60 5.65
N VAL A 197 -4.98 -25.60 5.37
CA VAL A 197 -4.96 -24.90 4.08
C VAL A 197 -3.53 -24.74 3.57
N LEU A 198 -3.32 -25.01 2.28
CA LEU A 198 -2.11 -24.67 1.54
C LEU A 198 -2.47 -23.67 0.45
N ILE A 199 -1.70 -22.59 0.36
CA ILE A 199 -1.90 -21.58 -0.68
C ILE A 199 -0.63 -21.47 -1.52
N PHE A 200 -0.77 -21.54 -2.85
CA PHE A 200 0.37 -21.47 -3.76
C PHE A 200 0.17 -20.39 -4.83
N THR A 201 1.28 -19.90 -5.39
CA THR A 201 1.22 -19.05 -6.60
C THR A 201 1.23 -19.94 -7.82
N ASP A 202 0.14 -19.95 -8.59
CA ASP A 202 0.05 -20.78 -9.81
C ASP A 202 1.01 -20.27 -10.90
N LYS A 203 1.48 -21.19 -11.75
CA LYS A 203 2.32 -20.88 -12.92
C LYS A 203 1.63 -20.00 -13.95
N ASP A 204 0.31 -19.85 -13.89
CA ASP A 204 -0.44 -18.84 -14.65
C ASP A 204 0.08 -17.41 -14.43
N TYR A 205 0.72 -17.15 -13.29
CA TYR A 205 1.35 -15.88 -12.96
C TYR A 205 2.84 -15.82 -13.35
N GLY A 206 3.32 -16.81 -14.11
CA GLY A 206 4.71 -17.00 -14.50
C GLY A 206 4.99 -16.70 -15.98
N GLY A 207 6.27 -16.77 -16.35
CA GLY A 207 6.72 -16.63 -17.74
C GLY A 207 7.67 -17.74 -18.17
N ALA A 208 8.19 -17.65 -19.40
CA ALA A 208 9.08 -18.66 -19.96
C ALA A 208 10.44 -18.76 -19.23
N LYS A 209 10.85 -17.67 -18.58
CA LYS A 209 12.04 -17.57 -17.74
C LYS A 209 11.65 -16.93 -16.42
N TRP A 210 12.50 -17.13 -15.42
CA TRP A 210 12.29 -16.68 -14.05
C TRP A 210 13.37 -15.69 -13.63
N PHE A 211 13.13 -14.98 -12.54
CA PHE A 211 14.17 -14.18 -11.89
C PHE A 211 15.38 -15.07 -11.54
N PRO A 212 16.63 -14.63 -11.78
CA PRO A 212 17.08 -13.28 -12.13
C PRO A 212 17.12 -12.91 -13.63
N ASP A 213 16.71 -13.82 -14.52
CA ASP A 213 16.80 -13.67 -15.97
C ASP A 213 15.57 -12.97 -16.58
N ASP A 214 14.44 -13.02 -15.90
CA ASP A 214 13.20 -12.33 -16.25
C ASP A 214 12.44 -11.91 -14.98
N LYS A 215 11.37 -11.13 -15.12
CA LYS A 215 10.64 -10.54 -13.98
C LYS A 215 9.79 -11.52 -13.16
N TRP A 216 9.62 -12.75 -13.64
CA TRP A 216 8.65 -13.71 -13.10
C TRP A 216 9.18 -14.48 -11.89
N MET A 217 8.30 -14.78 -10.95
CA MET A 217 8.67 -15.48 -9.71
C MET A 217 9.22 -16.88 -9.99
N PRO A 218 10.41 -17.24 -9.46
CA PRO A 218 10.98 -18.57 -9.58
C PRO A 218 10.06 -19.66 -9.02
N PRO A 219 10.21 -20.93 -9.47
CA PRO A 219 9.37 -22.03 -9.02
C PRO A 219 9.39 -22.27 -7.51
N SER A 220 10.51 -21.95 -6.85
CA SER A 220 10.71 -22.04 -5.40
C SER A 220 10.23 -20.79 -4.63
N GLY A 221 9.81 -19.73 -5.33
CA GLY A 221 9.30 -18.50 -4.73
C GLY A 221 7.96 -18.71 -4.05
N VAL A 222 7.79 -18.02 -2.93
CA VAL A 222 6.62 -18.14 -2.07
C VAL A 222 6.12 -16.76 -1.71
N GLN A 223 4.86 -16.48 -2.01
CA GLN A 223 4.16 -15.30 -1.49
C GLN A 223 3.73 -15.58 -0.06
N VAL A 224 4.35 -14.89 0.90
CA VAL A 224 3.93 -14.90 2.31
C VAL A 224 2.91 -13.77 2.58
N GLY A 225 2.37 -13.71 3.79
CA GLY A 225 1.43 -12.64 4.14
C GLY A 225 0.67 -12.92 5.43
N SER A 226 0.03 -11.89 5.96
CA SER A 226 -0.97 -12.03 7.01
C SER A 226 -2.22 -12.76 6.48
N VAL A 227 -2.82 -13.59 7.33
CA VAL A 227 -4.16 -14.18 7.16
C VAL A 227 -5.13 -13.66 8.23
N TYR A 228 -4.79 -12.56 8.90
CA TYR A 228 -5.66 -11.84 9.84
C TYR A 228 -6.56 -10.87 9.07
N ASP A 229 -7.88 -11.03 9.22
CA ASP A 229 -8.90 -10.26 8.50
C ASP A 229 -9.22 -8.90 9.17
N GLY A 230 -8.58 -8.57 10.29
CA GLY A 230 -8.77 -7.29 10.98
C GLY A 230 -7.73 -6.22 10.61
N THR A 231 -7.85 -5.05 11.25
CA THR A 231 -6.89 -3.94 11.14
C THR A 231 -6.45 -3.50 12.52
N GLY A 232 -5.18 -3.11 12.69
CA GLY A 232 -4.62 -2.79 14.01
C GLY A 232 -4.14 -4.02 14.76
N ASP A 233 -3.57 -3.83 15.95
CA ASP A 233 -3.18 -4.94 16.82
C ASP A 233 -4.42 -5.79 17.19
N PRO A 234 -4.43 -7.10 16.91
CA PRO A 234 -5.55 -7.98 17.25
C PRO A 234 -5.95 -7.97 18.73
N THR A 235 -5.03 -7.60 19.61
CA THR A 235 -5.20 -7.58 21.06
C THR A 235 -5.68 -6.24 21.62
N THR A 236 -5.69 -5.16 20.83
CA THR A 236 -6.14 -3.82 21.28
C THR A 236 -7.12 -3.16 20.30
N PRO A 237 -8.22 -3.82 19.91
CA PRO A 237 -9.10 -3.28 18.87
C PRO A 237 -9.81 -2.00 19.31
N GLY A 238 -9.40 -0.86 18.75
CA GLY A 238 -10.02 0.45 18.99
C GLY A 238 -9.26 1.36 19.96
N TRP A 239 -8.14 0.92 20.54
CA TRP A 239 -7.31 1.71 21.44
C TRP A 239 -5.82 1.41 21.27
N PRO A 240 -4.93 2.40 21.49
CA PRO A 240 -3.52 2.24 21.14
C PRO A 240 -2.76 1.31 22.10
N SER A 241 -1.91 0.48 21.53
CA SER A 241 -0.96 -0.44 22.18
C SER A 241 0.22 0.29 22.86
N THR A 242 -0.10 1.09 23.88
CA THR A 242 0.86 1.94 24.61
C THR A 242 0.99 1.53 26.07
N GLY A 243 2.23 1.45 26.57
CA GLY A 243 2.52 1.17 27.99
C GLY A 243 1.87 -0.13 28.50
N GLU A 244 1.20 -0.06 29.65
CA GLU A 244 0.47 -1.18 30.25
C GLU A 244 -1.01 -1.20 29.82
N CYS A 245 -1.30 -0.99 28.54
CA CYS A 245 -2.67 -1.02 28.02
C CYS A 245 -3.36 -2.37 28.27
N GLU A 246 -4.69 -2.33 28.39
CA GLU A 246 -5.51 -3.54 28.42
C GLU A 246 -5.41 -4.28 27.08
N ARG A 247 -5.39 -5.62 27.13
CA ARG A 247 -5.31 -6.49 25.97
C ARG A 247 -6.34 -7.60 26.06
N LEU A 248 -6.94 -7.91 24.92
CA LEU A 248 -7.73 -9.12 24.77
C LEU A 248 -6.86 -10.36 25.03
N SER A 249 -7.46 -11.33 25.69
CA SER A 249 -6.90 -12.68 25.81
C SER A 249 -6.94 -13.41 24.46
N ASN A 250 -6.16 -14.48 24.31
CA ASN A 250 -6.17 -15.27 23.07
C ASN A 250 -7.56 -15.85 22.74
N GLU A 251 -8.38 -16.18 23.74
CA GLU A 251 -9.74 -16.68 23.55
C GLU A 251 -10.66 -15.58 22.99
N GLU A 252 -10.56 -14.34 23.52
CA GLU A 252 -11.32 -13.21 23.01
C GLU A 252 -10.90 -12.81 21.59
N VAL A 253 -9.61 -12.94 21.26
CA VAL A 253 -9.10 -12.74 19.89
C VAL A 253 -9.65 -13.82 18.95
N ASP A 254 -9.63 -15.09 19.34
CA ASP A 254 -10.24 -16.19 18.57
C ASP A 254 -11.74 -15.93 18.32
N ASP A 255 -12.47 -15.52 19.36
CA ASP A 255 -13.92 -15.23 19.32
C ASP A 255 -14.28 -14.00 18.48
N SER A 256 -13.32 -13.11 18.21
CA SER A 256 -13.52 -11.96 17.30
C SER A 256 -13.83 -12.38 15.86
N GLY A 257 -13.39 -13.59 15.47
CA GLY A 257 -13.55 -14.12 14.13
C GLY A 257 -12.57 -13.59 13.08
N ASN A 258 -11.65 -12.69 13.46
CA ASN A 258 -10.68 -12.08 12.53
C ASN A 258 -9.38 -12.90 12.38
N VAL A 259 -9.09 -13.82 13.30
CA VAL A 259 -7.93 -14.72 13.20
C VAL A 259 -8.35 -16.12 12.75
N PRO A 260 -7.56 -16.81 11.92
CA PRO A 260 -7.90 -18.16 11.49
C PRO A 260 -7.85 -19.21 12.60
N LEU A 261 -8.76 -20.18 12.52
CA LEU A 261 -8.91 -21.26 13.50
C LEU A 261 -8.30 -22.60 13.04
N ILE A 262 -7.66 -22.64 11.88
CA ILE A 262 -6.97 -23.83 11.32
C ILE A 262 -5.57 -23.47 10.81
N PRO A 263 -4.63 -24.44 10.80
CA PRO A 263 -3.29 -24.21 10.29
C PRO A 263 -3.32 -23.91 8.79
N SER A 264 -2.45 -23.01 8.36
CA SER A 264 -2.22 -22.75 6.95
C SER A 264 -0.75 -22.46 6.65
N LEU A 265 -0.32 -22.79 5.43
CA LEU A 265 1.02 -22.47 4.93
C LEU A 265 1.00 -21.94 3.49
N PRO A 266 1.80 -20.92 3.18
CA PRO A 266 2.13 -20.59 1.81
C PRO A 266 3.20 -21.56 1.29
N ILE A 267 3.02 -22.05 0.07
CA ILE A 267 3.95 -22.98 -0.58
C ILE A 267 4.35 -22.48 -1.97
N SER A 268 5.46 -23.01 -2.47
CA SER A 268 5.99 -22.64 -3.77
C SER A 268 5.13 -23.20 -4.90
N SER A 269 5.25 -22.62 -6.10
CA SER A 269 4.56 -23.17 -7.28
C SER A 269 5.03 -24.60 -7.59
N ALA A 270 6.30 -24.93 -7.33
CA ALA A 270 6.85 -26.26 -7.52
C ALA A 270 6.24 -27.29 -6.56
N ASP A 271 6.07 -26.92 -5.28
CA ASP A 271 5.43 -27.77 -4.28
C ASP A 271 3.93 -27.94 -4.58
N GLY A 272 3.25 -26.84 -4.93
CA GLY A 272 1.86 -26.86 -5.36
C GLY A 272 1.62 -27.80 -6.55
N ASP A 273 2.48 -27.73 -7.58
CA ASP A 273 2.46 -28.62 -8.73
C ASP A 273 2.61 -30.10 -8.34
N ALA A 274 3.52 -30.41 -7.41
CA ALA A 274 3.74 -31.78 -6.94
C ALA A 274 2.49 -32.33 -6.22
N ILE A 275 1.81 -31.49 -5.44
CA ILE A 275 0.55 -31.85 -4.78
C ILE A 275 -0.56 -32.02 -5.82
N ILE A 276 -0.75 -31.06 -6.72
CA ILE A 276 -1.78 -31.11 -7.78
C ILE A 276 -1.69 -32.41 -8.60
N ARG A 277 -0.48 -32.85 -8.99
CA ARG A 277 -0.29 -34.10 -9.76
C ARG A 277 -0.79 -35.34 -9.03
N SER A 278 -0.87 -35.26 -7.70
CA SER A 278 -1.28 -36.36 -6.84
C SER A 278 -2.77 -36.30 -6.49
N ILE A 279 -3.48 -35.23 -6.86
CA ILE A 279 -4.93 -35.11 -6.68
C ILE A 279 -5.67 -35.91 -7.77
N GLY A 280 -6.52 -36.82 -7.33
CA GLY A 280 -7.43 -37.60 -8.17
C GLY A 280 -8.83 -37.01 -8.20
N GLY A 281 -9.85 -37.86 -8.41
CA GLY A 281 -11.24 -37.41 -8.49
C GLY A 281 -11.60 -36.79 -9.84
N LYS A 282 -12.63 -35.93 -9.85
CA LYS A 282 -13.13 -35.29 -11.06
C LYS A 282 -12.13 -34.27 -11.59
N GLU A 283 -12.08 -34.11 -12.91
CA GLU A 283 -11.33 -33.00 -13.52
C GLU A 283 -11.98 -31.67 -13.14
N ALA A 284 -11.15 -30.69 -12.79
CA ALA A 284 -11.61 -29.35 -12.46
C ALA A 284 -12.18 -28.66 -13.70
N ASN A 285 -13.06 -27.69 -13.50
CA ASN A 285 -13.63 -26.90 -14.59
C ASN A 285 -12.52 -26.23 -15.42
N VAL A 286 -12.83 -25.87 -16.68
CA VAL A 286 -11.84 -25.32 -17.62
C VAL A 286 -11.19 -24.04 -17.07
N ASP A 287 -11.97 -23.19 -16.40
CA ASP A 287 -11.53 -21.96 -15.75
C ASP A 287 -10.76 -22.19 -14.43
N TRP A 288 -10.74 -23.43 -13.94
CA TRP A 288 -9.98 -23.86 -12.75
C TRP A 288 -8.66 -24.53 -13.11
N GLN A 289 -8.40 -24.79 -14.39
CA GLN A 289 -7.12 -25.34 -14.82
C GLN A 289 -6.00 -24.31 -14.64
N GLY A 290 -4.77 -24.79 -14.55
CA GLY A 290 -3.56 -23.96 -14.59
C GLY A 290 -3.09 -23.67 -16.01
N GLY A 291 -1.88 -23.15 -16.10
CA GLY A 291 -1.28 -22.69 -17.37
C GLY A 291 -0.92 -23.79 -18.36
N LYS A 292 -0.38 -23.37 -19.51
CA LYS A 292 -0.11 -24.22 -20.69
C LYS A 292 0.76 -25.47 -20.39
N ASP A 293 1.57 -25.43 -19.34
CA ASP A 293 2.48 -26.52 -18.94
C ASP A 293 2.10 -27.14 -17.57
N SER A 294 0.96 -26.73 -17.02
CA SER A 294 0.43 -27.29 -15.77
C SER A 294 -0.14 -28.70 -16.00
N PRO A 295 -0.07 -29.60 -14.99
CA PRO A 295 -0.79 -30.86 -15.04
C PRO A 295 -2.30 -30.63 -15.18
N ILE A 296 -3.06 -31.67 -15.54
CA ILE A 296 -4.53 -31.62 -15.47
C ILE A 296 -4.92 -31.50 -14.00
N TYR A 297 -5.59 -30.41 -13.65
CA TYR A 297 -6.07 -30.17 -12.30
C TYR A 297 -7.32 -30.99 -12.05
N ARG A 298 -7.33 -31.67 -10.91
CA ARG A 298 -8.47 -32.42 -10.40
C ARG A 298 -8.83 -31.92 -9.02
N VAL A 299 -10.08 -32.12 -8.62
CA VAL A 299 -10.64 -31.51 -7.39
C VAL A 299 -10.55 -32.42 -6.16
N GLY A 300 -10.17 -33.69 -6.31
CA GLY A 300 -10.12 -34.62 -5.19
C GLY A 300 -11.51 -35.10 -4.73
N PRO A 301 -11.66 -35.53 -3.45
CA PRO A 301 -10.61 -35.63 -2.44
C PRO A 301 -9.66 -36.82 -2.67
N GLY A 302 -8.37 -36.64 -2.43
CA GLY A 302 -7.37 -37.71 -2.51
C GLY A 302 -7.08 -38.22 -3.94
N PRO A 303 -6.30 -39.31 -4.14
CA PRO A 303 -5.76 -40.22 -3.13
C PRO A 303 -4.61 -39.62 -2.31
N ALA A 304 -4.06 -38.48 -2.74
CA ALA A 304 -3.06 -37.72 -1.99
C ALA A 304 -3.52 -37.41 -0.57
N ILE A 305 -2.67 -37.74 0.41
CA ILE A 305 -2.80 -37.32 1.81
C ILE A 305 -1.66 -36.36 2.10
N VAL A 306 -1.98 -35.22 2.70
CA VAL A 306 -0.99 -34.26 3.20
C VAL A 306 -0.97 -34.32 4.72
N ASN A 307 0.25 -34.30 5.28
CA ASN A 307 0.51 -33.97 6.68
C ASN A 307 1.16 -32.59 6.73
N LEU A 308 0.40 -31.62 7.20
CA LEU A 308 0.79 -30.25 7.45
C LEU A 308 0.97 -30.08 8.95
N SER A 309 2.13 -29.61 9.39
CA SER A 309 2.35 -29.15 10.77
C SER A 309 2.89 -27.73 10.76
N TYR A 310 2.31 -26.86 11.57
CA TYR A 310 2.76 -25.48 11.75
C TYR A 310 2.73 -25.12 13.23
N GLU A 311 3.81 -24.53 13.72
CA GLU A 311 3.91 -23.93 15.04
C GLU A 311 4.33 -22.47 14.87
N GLY A 312 3.42 -21.55 15.17
CA GLY A 312 3.68 -20.12 15.27
C GLY A 312 3.81 -19.69 16.73
N GLN A 313 4.55 -18.61 16.96
CA GLN A 313 4.66 -17.95 18.26
C GLN A 313 4.13 -16.53 18.16
N GLN A 314 3.10 -16.22 18.95
CA GLN A 314 2.66 -14.85 19.19
C GLN A 314 3.54 -14.22 20.29
N VAL A 315 4.05 -13.02 20.02
CA VAL A 315 4.90 -12.26 20.93
C VAL A 315 4.54 -10.78 20.86
N ILE A 316 4.65 -10.10 22.00
CA ILE A 316 4.63 -8.64 22.01
C ILE A 316 5.99 -8.13 21.52
N ARG A 317 5.97 -7.27 20.50
CA ARG A 317 7.16 -6.63 19.91
C ARG A 317 6.93 -5.15 19.76
N THR A 318 7.95 -4.37 20.06
CA THR A 318 7.93 -2.94 19.81
C THR A 318 8.07 -2.68 18.31
N ILE A 319 7.12 -1.96 17.73
CA ILE A 319 7.17 -1.40 16.38
C ILE A 319 7.47 0.10 16.45
N GLN A 320 8.00 0.66 15.36
CA GLN A 320 8.51 2.04 15.32
C GLN A 320 8.02 2.78 14.08
N ASN A 321 7.06 3.67 14.28
CA ASN A 321 6.68 4.67 13.29
C ASN A 321 7.64 5.86 13.34
N VAL A 322 8.03 6.38 12.18
CA VAL A 322 8.84 7.61 12.09
C VAL A 322 7.96 8.77 11.61
N ILE A 323 7.88 9.82 12.41
CA ILE A 323 7.03 10.99 12.15
C ILE A 323 7.91 12.22 11.94
N GLY A 324 7.77 12.87 10.77
CA GLY A 324 8.41 14.14 10.42
C GLY A 324 7.37 15.26 10.28
N VAL A 325 7.71 16.48 10.70
CA VAL A 325 6.79 17.63 10.71
C VAL A 325 7.46 18.85 10.08
N ILE A 326 6.80 19.40 9.07
CA ILE A 326 7.08 20.73 8.51
C ILE A 326 5.92 21.64 8.90
N GLU A 327 6.15 22.48 9.90
CA GLU A 327 5.14 23.36 10.49
C GLU A 327 4.67 24.44 9.51
N GLY A 328 3.35 24.61 9.41
CA GLY A 328 2.71 25.65 8.59
C GLY A 328 2.80 27.05 9.23
N GLU A 329 2.84 28.09 8.40
CA GLU A 329 2.96 29.47 8.91
C GLU A 329 1.63 30.13 9.27
N GLU A 330 0.52 29.74 8.63
CA GLU A 330 -0.78 30.42 8.80
C GLU A 330 -1.82 29.53 9.46
N GLU A 331 -1.84 28.25 9.11
CA GLU A 331 -2.75 27.21 9.64
C GLU A 331 -1.93 26.04 10.19
N PRO A 332 -1.07 26.24 11.22
CA PRO A 332 -0.19 25.20 11.75
C PRO A 332 -0.97 24.01 12.35
N ASP A 333 -2.24 24.19 12.69
CA ASP A 333 -3.16 23.18 13.23
C ASP A 333 -3.97 22.43 12.14
N ARG A 334 -3.62 22.58 10.85
CA ARG A 334 -4.17 21.81 9.74
C ARG A 334 -3.10 20.94 9.10
N PHE A 335 -3.41 19.66 8.90
CA PHE A 335 -2.40 18.66 8.53
C PHE A 335 -2.66 18.07 7.15
N VAL A 336 -1.64 18.14 6.30
CA VAL A 336 -1.55 17.33 5.07
C VAL A 336 -0.56 16.20 5.36
N ILE A 337 -1.05 14.96 5.37
CA ILE A 337 -0.24 13.81 5.75
C ILE A 337 0.19 13.05 4.49
N LEU A 338 1.48 12.76 4.37
CA LEU A 338 2.02 11.80 3.40
C LEU A 338 2.45 10.55 4.17
N GLY A 339 1.95 9.38 3.77
CA GLY A 339 2.23 8.12 4.45
C GLY A 339 2.66 6.98 3.54
N ASN A 340 3.51 6.12 4.08
CA ASN A 340 4.04 4.91 3.47
C ASN A 340 4.57 3.98 4.57
N HIS A 341 4.26 2.69 4.57
CA HIS A 341 4.91 1.75 5.49
C HIS A 341 6.33 1.40 5.06
N ARG A 342 7.08 0.76 5.97
CA ARG A 342 8.50 0.42 5.79
C ARG A 342 8.78 -1.06 6.00
N ASP A 343 8.05 -1.71 6.90
CA ASP A 343 8.24 -3.12 7.15
C ASP A 343 7.92 -3.92 5.89
N ALA A 344 8.68 -4.99 5.67
CA ALA A 344 8.49 -5.88 4.55
C ALA A 344 8.63 -7.33 5.02
N TRP A 345 7.92 -8.27 4.39
CA TRP A 345 8.10 -9.69 4.68
C TRP A 345 9.54 -10.18 4.47
N THR A 346 10.21 -9.64 3.45
CA THR A 346 11.58 -9.98 3.06
C THR A 346 12.41 -8.70 2.90
N PHE A 347 12.97 -8.42 1.72
CA PHE A 347 13.75 -7.21 1.41
C PHE A 347 12.87 -6.03 0.98
N GLY A 348 11.71 -6.29 0.38
CA GLY A 348 10.68 -5.30 0.10
C GLY A 348 11.09 -4.14 -0.80
N ALA A 349 11.69 -4.41 -1.95
CA ALA A 349 12.14 -3.35 -2.85
C ALA A 349 10.99 -2.65 -3.60
N VAL A 350 9.96 -3.39 -3.97
CA VAL A 350 8.70 -2.82 -4.43
C VAL A 350 7.85 -2.48 -3.23
N ASP A 351 7.50 -3.50 -2.44
CA ASP A 351 6.63 -3.40 -1.27
C ASP A 351 7.44 -3.42 0.03
N PRO A 352 7.60 -2.29 0.74
CA PRO A 352 7.07 -0.95 0.45
C PRO A 352 8.12 0.07 0.08
N ASN A 353 9.40 -0.31 0.05
CA ASN A 353 10.47 0.69 0.07
C ASN A 353 10.59 1.49 -1.22
N SER A 354 9.90 1.10 -2.30
CA SER A 354 9.73 1.98 -3.46
C SER A 354 9.00 3.28 -3.09
N GLY A 355 7.98 3.20 -2.24
CA GLY A 355 7.30 4.35 -1.64
C GLY A 355 8.17 5.08 -0.62
N THR A 356 8.88 4.35 0.24
CA THR A 356 9.78 4.99 1.24
C THR A 356 10.86 5.81 0.52
N ALA A 357 11.47 5.26 -0.53
CA ALA A 357 12.46 5.96 -1.34
C ALA A 357 11.88 7.20 -2.04
N ALA A 358 10.63 7.12 -2.53
CA ALA A 358 9.94 8.28 -3.11
C ALA A 358 9.62 9.35 -2.04
N LEU A 359 9.23 8.96 -0.82
CA LEU A 359 8.99 9.87 0.30
C LEU A 359 10.26 10.62 0.70
N LEU A 360 11.40 9.93 0.77
CA LEU A 360 12.70 10.54 1.09
C LEU A 360 13.16 11.53 0.01
N GLU A 361 12.85 11.26 -1.27
CA GLU A 361 13.07 12.22 -2.35
C GLU A 361 12.16 13.46 -2.23
N ILE A 362 10.89 13.29 -1.87
CA ILE A 362 9.98 14.42 -1.61
C ILE A 362 10.57 15.29 -0.50
N VAL A 363 11.03 14.69 0.60
CA VAL A 363 11.70 15.37 1.71
C VAL A 363 12.88 16.21 1.22
N GLN A 364 13.75 15.62 0.40
CA GLN A 364 14.91 16.32 -0.16
C GLN A 364 14.49 17.51 -1.04
N ARG A 365 13.41 17.38 -1.82
CA ARG A 365 12.89 18.47 -2.65
C ARG A 365 12.26 19.59 -1.81
N LEU A 366 11.46 19.24 -0.81
CA LEU A 366 10.85 20.21 0.10
C LEU A 366 11.92 21.01 0.84
N GLU A 367 13.01 20.38 1.27
CA GLU A 367 14.15 21.05 1.89
C GLU A 367 14.81 22.07 0.94
N LYS A 368 15.01 21.70 -0.33
CA LYS A 368 15.53 22.62 -1.36
C LYS A 368 14.58 23.80 -1.60
N LEU A 369 13.26 23.60 -1.52
CA LEU A 369 12.28 24.70 -1.58
C LEU A 369 12.38 25.60 -0.33
N GLN A 370 12.50 25.01 0.86
CA GLN A 370 12.63 25.75 2.12
C GLN A 370 13.88 26.64 2.15
N LYS A 371 14.99 26.16 1.59
CA LYS A 371 16.21 26.97 1.37
C LYS A 371 16.00 28.15 0.43
N ARG A 372 14.98 28.10 -0.43
CA ARG A 372 14.56 29.17 -1.35
C ARG A 372 13.41 30.01 -0.80
N GLY A 373 13.14 29.92 0.49
CA GLY A 373 12.14 30.73 1.18
C GLY A 373 10.72 30.19 1.15
N TRP A 374 10.48 28.97 0.61
CA TRP A 374 9.17 28.35 0.70
C TRP A 374 8.85 27.92 2.14
N ARG A 375 7.63 28.18 2.57
CA ARG A 375 7.06 27.73 3.84
C ARG A 375 5.60 27.39 3.59
N PRO A 376 5.08 26.25 4.05
CA PRO A 376 3.71 25.88 3.74
C PRO A 376 2.70 26.70 4.56
N ARG A 377 1.48 26.87 4.05
CA ARG A 377 0.38 27.51 4.80
C ARG A 377 -0.09 26.59 5.92
N ARG A 378 -0.27 25.30 5.61
CA ARG A 378 -0.68 24.22 6.52
C ARG A 378 0.52 23.34 6.90
N THR A 379 0.44 22.65 8.01
CA THR A 379 1.50 21.72 8.42
C THR A 379 1.50 20.48 7.52
N ILE A 380 2.69 20.08 7.05
CA ILE A 380 2.91 18.80 6.38
C ILE A 380 3.46 17.82 7.39
N VAL A 381 2.82 16.65 7.49
CA VAL A 381 3.26 15.54 8.32
C VAL A 381 3.69 14.39 7.41
N LEU A 382 4.89 13.88 7.65
CA LEU A 382 5.49 12.77 6.92
C LEU A 382 5.46 11.58 7.86
N CYS A 383 4.79 10.51 7.45
CA CYS A 383 4.64 9.32 8.27
C CYS A 383 5.26 8.12 7.56
N ASN A 384 6.15 7.43 8.25
CA ASN A 384 6.68 6.15 7.80
C ASN A 384 6.26 5.07 8.80
N TRP A 385 5.30 4.24 8.38
CA TRP A 385 4.61 3.28 9.23
C TRP A 385 5.40 1.97 9.37
N ASP A 386 5.10 1.23 10.42
CA ASP A 386 5.63 -0.10 10.72
C ASP A 386 4.47 -1.08 10.93
N ALA A 387 4.75 -2.38 10.80
CA ALA A 387 3.79 -3.47 10.92
C ALA A 387 2.52 -3.35 10.05
N GLU A 388 2.62 -2.74 8.86
CA GLU A 388 1.53 -2.73 7.89
C GLU A 388 1.23 -4.14 7.41
N GLU A 389 2.28 -4.92 7.16
CA GLU A 389 2.18 -6.26 6.58
C GLU A 389 1.40 -7.24 7.47
N TYR A 390 1.37 -6.93 8.77
CA TYR A 390 0.66 -7.68 9.81
C TYR A 390 -0.79 -7.23 10.00
N GLY A 391 -1.30 -6.28 9.22
CA GLY A 391 -2.69 -5.80 9.31
C GLY A 391 -2.79 -4.31 9.62
N LEU A 392 -2.00 -3.47 8.94
CA LEU A 392 -2.04 -2.00 9.05
C LEU A 392 -1.76 -1.51 10.47
N ILE A 393 -0.94 -2.22 11.23
CA ILE A 393 -0.87 -2.03 12.69
C ILE A 393 -0.35 -0.64 13.02
N GLY A 394 0.84 -0.26 12.57
CA GLY A 394 1.45 1.01 12.97
C GLY A 394 0.61 2.24 12.62
N SER A 395 -0.01 2.29 11.43
CA SER A 395 -0.89 3.40 11.06
C SER A 395 -2.19 3.40 11.85
N THR A 396 -2.79 2.23 12.11
CA THR A 396 -4.01 2.09 12.90
C THR A 396 -3.78 2.51 14.35
N GLU A 397 -2.75 2.00 15.01
CA GLU A 397 -2.40 2.37 16.40
C GLU A 397 -2.18 3.88 16.54
N TRP A 398 -1.51 4.49 15.55
CA TRP A 398 -1.27 5.94 15.55
C TRP A 398 -2.54 6.76 15.35
N VAL A 399 -3.46 6.29 14.52
CA VAL A 399 -4.78 6.91 14.38
C VAL A 399 -5.60 6.74 15.65
N GLU A 400 -5.54 5.59 16.31
CA GLU A 400 -6.27 5.33 17.55
C GLU A 400 -5.78 6.21 18.71
N GLU A 401 -4.46 6.36 18.87
CA GLU A 401 -3.86 7.25 19.87
C GLU A 401 -4.28 8.71 19.66
N ASN A 402 -4.38 9.14 18.40
CA ASN A 402 -4.54 10.54 18.04
C ASN A 402 -5.93 10.89 17.47
N ARG A 403 -6.92 10.00 17.64
CA ARG A 403 -8.19 9.97 16.89
C ARG A 403 -8.91 11.31 16.80
N GLU A 404 -9.23 11.92 17.95
CA GLU A 404 -9.99 13.18 18.01
C GLU A 404 -9.25 14.35 17.35
N MET A 405 -7.93 14.39 17.58
CA MET A 405 -7.06 15.42 17.05
C MET A 405 -6.94 15.28 15.52
N LEU A 406 -6.72 14.07 15.01
CA LEU A 406 -6.59 13.83 13.58
C LEU A 406 -7.91 14.08 12.84
N ALA A 407 -9.02 13.55 13.35
CA ALA A 407 -10.34 13.73 12.74
C ALA A 407 -10.74 15.21 12.58
N SER A 408 -10.24 16.09 13.46
CA SER A 408 -10.56 17.52 13.43
C SER A 408 -9.54 18.39 12.67
N ARG A 409 -8.32 17.89 12.43
CA ARG A 409 -7.21 18.70 11.90
C ARG A 409 -6.65 18.22 10.57
N VAL A 410 -6.81 16.94 10.24
CA VAL A 410 -6.31 16.39 8.97
C VAL A 410 -7.17 16.88 7.82
N VAL A 411 -6.50 17.56 6.89
CA VAL A 411 -7.07 17.99 5.61
C VAL A 411 -7.15 16.83 4.64
N ALA A 412 -6.06 16.07 4.52
CA ALA A 412 -6.02 14.87 3.70
C ALA A 412 -4.86 13.93 4.12
N TYR A 413 -5.05 12.63 3.87
CA TYR A 413 -4.00 11.61 3.91
C TYR A 413 -3.65 11.16 2.49
N LEU A 414 -2.37 11.18 2.15
CA LEU A 414 -1.85 10.86 0.82
C LEU A 414 -0.96 9.61 0.93
N ASN A 415 -1.52 8.45 0.60
CA ASN A 415 -0.82 7.17 0.66
C ASN A 415 -0.03 6.90 -0.62
N VAL A 416 1.21 6.45 -0.46
CA VAL A 416 1.96 5.76 -1.51
C VAL A 416 2.71 4.63 -0.84
N ASP A 417 2.12 3.46 -0.90
CA ASP A 417 2.70 2.19 -0.48
C ASP A 417 3.79 1.79 -1.48
N CYS A 418 3.40 1.04 -2.52
CA CYS A 418 4.26 0.72 -3.64
C CYS A 418 4.24 1.86 -4.67
N ALA A 419 5.27 2.71 -4.68
CA ALA A 419 5.40 3.74 -5.72
C ALA A 419 5.47 3.13 -7.12
N VAL A 420 6.24 2.06 -7.33
CA VAL A 420 6.43 1.45 -8.65
C VAL A 420 6.44 -0.07 -8.59
N GLN A 421 5.39 -0.66 -9.13
CA GLN A 421 5.22 -2.10 -9.32
C GLN A 421 5.41 -2.49 -10.80
N ALA A 422 4.94 -1.65 -11.71
CA ALA A 422 5.02 -1.86 -13.16
C ALA A 422 4.81 -0.54 -13.93
N LYS A 423 4.30 -0.64 -15.17
CA LYS A 423 3.92 0.50 -16.01
C LYS A 423 2.49 0.96 -15.71
N ASN A 424 2.16 2.16 -16.18
CA ASN A 424 0.86 2.84 -16.09
C ASN A 424 0.55 3.39 -14.70
N PHE A 425 0.23 4.67 -14.65
CA PHE A 425 -0.19 5.36 -13.45
C PHE A 425 -1.59 4.94 -13.01
N ARG A 426 -1.79 4.85 -11.70
CA ARG A 426 -3.07 4.57 -11.07
C ARG A 426 -3.26 5.47 -9.84
N ALA A 427 -4.51 5.76 -9.57
CA ALA A 427 -4.93 6.49 -8.39
C ALA A 427 -6.30 6.01 -7.92
N SER A 428 -6.45 5.87 -6.62
CA SER A 428 -7.72 5.66 -5.94
C SER A 428 -7.92 6.76 -4.91
N ALA A 429 -9.12 7.31 -4.78
CA ALA A 429 -9.35 8.41 -3.85
C ALA A 429 -10.80 8.55 -3.40
N THR A 430 -10.99 9.28 -2.30
CA THR A 430 -12.28 9.89 -1.97
C THR A 430 -12.65 10.92 -3.05
N PRO A 431 -13.91 10.97 -3.53
CA PRO A 431 -14.29 11.71 -4.73
C PRO A 431 -13.88 13.19 -4.76
N GLN A 432 -13.86 13.85 -3.60
CA GLN A 432 -13.53 15.28 -3.52
C GLN A 432 -12.10 15.62 -3.94
N LEU A 433 -11.21 14.63 -4.08
CA LEU A 433 -9.83 14.79 -4.56
C LEU A 433 -9.66 14.54 -6.06
N ASP A 434 -10.70 14.04 -6.76
CA ASP A 434 -10.58 13.58 -8.15
C ASP A 434 -10.02 14.63 -9.08
N GLU A 435 -10.58 15.84 -9.02
CA GLU A 435 -10.20 16.94 -9.89
C GLU A 435 -8.76 17.38 -9.62
N LEU A 436 -8.35 17.44 -8.35
CA LEU A 436 -6.99 17.80 -7.97
C LEU A 436 -5.98 16.78 -8.54
N ILE A 437 -6.26 15.49 -8.41
CA ILE A 437 -5.40 14.42 -8.94
C ILE A 437 -5.25 14.57 -10.45
N ILE A 438 -6.36 14.81 -11.17
CA ILE A 438 -6.36 15.04 -12.62
C ILE A 438 -5.51 16.27 -12.98
N GLN A 439 -5.71 17.40 -12.29
CA GLN A 439 -4.95 18.63 -12.53
C GLN A 439 -3.44 18.45 -12.28
N VAL A 440 -3.06 17.65 -11.28
CA VAL A 440 -1.65 17.34 -11.00
C VAL A 440 -1.08 16.40 -12.06
N ALA A 441 -1.80 15.36 -12.45
CA ALA A 441 -1.38 14.44 -13.52
C ALA A 441 -1.20 15.14 -14.88
N GLN A 442 -1.91 16.26 -15.11
CA GLN A 442 -1.74 17.11 -16.28
C GLN A 442 -0.45 17.95 -16.27
N GLN A 443 0.21 18.10 -15.12
CA GLN A 443 1.43 18.90 -14.98
C GLN A 443 2.71 18.07 -14.99
N VAL A 444 2.61 16.78 -14.64
CA VAL A 444 3.76 15.89 -14.56
C VAL A 444 3.92 15.14 -15.89
N LYS A 445 5.15 15.12 -16.43
CA LYS A 445 5.49 14.38 -17.65
C LYS A 445 5.38 12.88 -17.41
N ASP A 446 4.94 12.15 -18.43
CA ASP A 446 4.94 10.70 -18.38
C ASP A 446 6.40 10.17 -18.41
N PRO A 447 6.79 9.27 -17.49
CA PRO A 447 8.16 8.78 -17.39
C PRO A 447 8.55 7.82 -18.53
N ASP A 448 7.57 7.23 -19.22
CA ASP A 448 7.77 6.30 -20.33
C ASP A 448 7.66 6.98 -21.70
N ASN A 449 7.08 8.18 -21.75
CA ASN A 449 6.96 9.01 -22.94
C ASN A 449 6.95 10.51 -22.60
N SER A 450 8.11 11.16 -22.68
CA SER A 450 8.28 12.57 -22.31
C SER A 450 7.56 13.59 -23.22
N THR A 451 6.95 13.14 -24.32
CA THR A 451 6.14 14.00 -25.21
C THR A 451 4.74 14.27 -24.68
N GLN A 452 4.32 13.56 -23.63
CA GLN A 452 2.99 13.64 -23.04
C GLN A 452 3.06 13.73 -21.50
N THR A 453 1.93 14.06 -20.89
CA THR A 453 1.75 14.07 -19.44
C THR A 453 1.24 12.73 -18.94
N ILE A 454 1.33 12.49 -17.63
CA ILE A 454 0.74 11.31 -16.99
C ILE A 454 -0.76 11.25 -17.27
N TYR A 455 -1.47 12.39 -17.25
CA TYR A 455 -2.89 12.41 -17.59
C TYR A 455 -3.17 11.89 -19.00
N GLN A 456 -2.34 12.27 -19.98
CA GLN A 456 -2.52 11.84 -21.37
C GLN A 456 -2.26 10.34 -21.56
N SER A 457 -1.28 9.77 -20.86
CA SER A 457 -1.06 8.31 -20.87
C SER A 457 -2.14 7.57 -20.10
N TRP A 458 -2.65 8.16 -19.01
CA TRP A 458 -3.66 7.56 -18.14
C TRP A 458 -5.07 7.53 -18.73
N LEU A 459 -5.39 8.41 -19.68
CA LEU A 459 -6.64 8.33 -20.45
C LEU A 459 -6.79 6.97 -21.15
N GLY A 460 -5.73 6.19 -21.33
CA GLY A 460 -5.81 4.83 -21.87
C GLY A 460 -5.94 4.86 -23.39
N SER A 461 -7.12 4.52 -23.94
CA SER A 461 -7.33 4.49 -25.39
C SER A 461 -7.59 5.91 -25.94
N SER A 462 -7.35 6.11 -27.25
CA SER A 462 -7.62 7.42 -27.90
C SER A 462 -9.09 7.85 -27.88
N ASN A 463 -10.02 6.98 -27.47
CA ASN A 463 -11.46 7.24 -27.43
C ASN A 463 -11.99 7.55 -26.02
N ASP A 464 -11.17 7.37 -24.98
CA ASP A 464 -11.58 7.66 -23.61
C ASP A 464 -11.51 9.16 -23.36
N THR A 465 -12.62 9.74 -22.89
CA THR A 465 -12.72 11.18 -22.59
C THR A 465 -12.45 11.50 -21.11
N THR A 466 -12.32 10.47 -20.26
CA THR A 466 -12.16 10.60 -18.80
C THR A 466 -11.28 9.49 -18.24
N VAL A 467 -10.39 9.83 -17.30
CA VAL A 467 -9.57 8.84 -16.59
C VAL A 467 -10.40 8.00 -15.63
N LYS A 468 -9.96 6.77 -15.35
CA LYS A 468 -10.60 5.89 -14.37
C LYS A 468 -9.87 5.99 -13.03
N LEU A 469 -10.50 6.67 -12.08
CA LEU A 469 -10.09 6.73 -10.69
C LEU A 469 -10.74 5.58 -9.91
N GLY A 470 -9.94 4.90 -9.08
CA GLY A 470 -10.45 3.92 -8.13
C GLY A 470 -11.08 4.58 -6.89
N ARG A 471 -11.80 3.77 -6.10
CA ARG A 471 -12.39 4.19 -4.82
C ARG A 471 -11.79 3.36 -3.68
N LEU A 472 -11.51 4.00 -2.57
CA LEU A 472 -10.89 3.41 -1.38
C LEU A 472 -11.94 2.70 -0.51
N GLY A 473 -12.55 1.63 -1.05
CA GLY A 473 -13.56 0.84 -0.35
C GLY A 473 -12.99 -0.30 0.51
N GLY A 474 -11.73 -0.67 0.31
CA GLY A 474 -11.06 -1.77 1.03
C GLY A 474 -10.12 -1.29 2.13
N ALA A 475 -9.34 -2.24 2.66
CA ALA A 475 -8.29 -2.03 3.66
C ALA A 475 -6.95 -2.57 3.16
N GLY A 476 -6.57 -2.24 1.93
CA GLY A 476 -5.40 -2.82 1.26
C GLY A 476 -4.08 -2.09 1.51
N SER A 477 -4.06 -1.03 2.32
CA SER A 477 -2.86 -0.30 2.77
C SER A 477 -3.26 0.68 3.90
N ASP A 478 -2.30 1.41 4.45
CA ASP A 478 -2.44 2.30 5.61
C ASP A 478 -3.54 3.38 5.49
N TYR A 479 -3.98 3.70 4.28
CA TYR A 479 -5.10 4.62 4.05
C TYR A 479 -6.39 4.21 4.77
N ALA A 480 -6.57 2.92 5.10
CA ALA A 480 -7.77 2.40 5.74
C ALA A 480 -8.01 3.05 7.11
N ALA A 481 -6.95 3.23 7.90
CA ALA A 481 -7.03 3.89 9.21
C ALA A 481 -7.53 5.35 9.08
N PHE A 482 -7.24 6.01 7.97
CA PHE A 482 -7.63 7.39 7.75
C PHE A 482 -9.05 7.50 7.19
N VAL A 483 -9.35 6.78 6.11
CA VAL A 483 -10.65 6.92 5.41
C VAL A 483 -11.79 6.18 6.12
N GLN A 484 -11.55 4.99 6.67
CA GLN A 484 -12.61 4.17 7.28
C GLN A 484 -12.81 4.44 8.77
N HIS A 485 -11.73 4.69 9.53
CA HIS A 485 -11.85 4.87 10.99
C HIS A 485 -12.15 6.30 11.42
N ILE A 486 -11.62 7.31 10.71
CA ILE A 486 -11.80 8.73 11.07
C ILE A 486 -12.39 9.62 9.96
N GLY A 487 -12.63 9.07 8.76
CA GLY A 487 -13.39 9.75 7.70
C GLY A 487 -12.67 10.90 7.01
N VAL A 488 -11.33 10.89 6.92
CA VAL A 488 -10.58 11.99 6.30
C VAL A 488 -10.46 11.82 4.77
N PRO A 489 -10.41 12.92 3.99
CA PRO A 489 -10.13 12.86 2.55
C PRO A 489 -8.83 12.13 2.29
N THR A 490 -8.86 11.12 1.43
CA THR A 490 -7.74 10.19 1.31
C THR A 490 -7.52 9.77 -0.14
N LEU A 491 -6.26 9.57 -0.52
CA LEU A 491 -5.88 8.97 -1.80
C LEU A 491 -4.77 7.92 -1.64
N ASP A 492 -4.63 7.10 -2.67
CA ASP A 492 -3.58 6.09 -2.86
C ASP A 492 -3.10 6.12 -4.32
N LEU A 493 -1.78 6.12 -4.55
CA LEU A 493 -1.17 6.25 -5.89
C LEU A 493 -0.09 5.20 -6.12
N SER A 494 0.03 4.75 -7.37
CA SER A 494 1.12 3.88 -7.80
C SER A 494 1.34 3.92 -9.31
N PHE A 495 2.49 3.40 -9.77
CA PHE A 495 2.64 2.89 -11.13
C PHE A 495 2.58 1.36 -11.12
N GLY A 496 1.69 0.78 -11.92
CA GLY A 496 1.47 -0.66 -11.97
C GLY A 496 0.32 -1.14 -11.08
N ASP A 497 0.09 -2.45 -11.13
CA ASP A 497 -1.03 -3.12 -10.46
C ASP A 497 -0.66 -4.58 -10.24
N GLY A 498 0.10 -4.81 -9.17
CA GLY A 498 0.76 -6.07 -8.89
C GLY A 498 2.06 -6.27 -9.67
N TYR A 499 2.89 -7.14 -9.12
CA TYR A 499 4.16 -7.56 -9.68
C TYR A 499 4.43 -9.03 -9.30
N PRO A 500 5.20 -9.79 -10.11
CA PRO A 500 5.21 -11.25 -9.98
C PRO A 500 5.88 -11.80 -8.72
N VAL A 501 6.86 -11.07 -8.15
CA VAL A 501 7.67 -11.52 -7.01
C VAL A 501 7.15 -11.02 -5.65
N TYR A 502 5.90 -10.55 -5.63
CA TYR A 502 5.23 -9.99 -4.45
C TYR A 502 5.35 -10.88 -3.20
N HIS A 503 5.73 -10.25 -2.07
CA HIS A 503 5.97 -10.89 -0.77
C HIS A 503 6.88 -12.13 -0.82
N SER A 504 7.83 -12.19 -1.75
CA SER A 504 8.79 -13.29 -1.86
C SER A 504 10.21 -12.82 -1.56
N MET A 505 11.15 -13.75 -1.43
CA MET A 505 12.58 -13.43 -1.27
C MET A 505 13.15 -12.67 -2.47
N TYR A 506 12.46 -12.70 -3.63
CA TYR A 506 12.90 -12.08 -4.88
C TYR A 506 12.39 -10.64 -5.07
N ASP A 507 11.64 -10.10 -4.12
CA ASP A 507 11.33 -8.67 -4.06
C ASP A 507 12.53 -7.89 -3.53
N ASP A 508 13.57 -7.81 -4.35
CA ASP A 508 14.86 -7.22 -4.00
C ASP A 508 15.25 -6.04 -4.93
N PHE A 509 16.32 -5.34 -4.57
CA PHE A 509 16.80 -4.20 -5.36
C PHE A 509 17.18 -4.59 -6.80
N VAL A 510 17.65 -5.83 -7.01
CA VAL A 510 18.03 -6.32 -8.33
C VAL A 510 16.81 -6.44 -9.22
N TRP A 511 15.69 -6.95 -8.70
CA TRP A 511 14.42 -7.02 -9.40
C TRP A 511 13.94 -5.62 -9.79
N MET A 512 13.94 -4.66 -8.85
CA MET A 512 13.54 -3.29 -9.12
C MET A 512 14.41 -2.66 -10.23
N LYS A 513 15.73 -2.78 -10.10
CA LYS A 513 16.69 -2.20 -11.04
C LYS A 513 16.67 -2.85 -12.43
N LYS A 514 16.27 -4.11 -12.55
CA LYS A 514 16.20 -4.80 -13.84
C LYS A 514 14.84 -4.67 -14.51
N PHE A 515 13.76 -4.74 -13.75
CA PHE A 515 12.42 -4.99 -14.28
C PHE A 515 11.39 -3.96 -13.82
N GLY A 516 11.44 -3.52 -12.56
CA GLY A 516 10.50 -2.54 -12.01
C GLY A 516 10.69 -1.14 -12.62
N ASP A 517 11.86 -0.53 -12.40
CA ASP A 517 12.20 0.81 -12.88
C ASP A 517 13.71 1.00 -13.09
N PRO A 518 14.29 0.49 -14.19
CA PRO A 518 15.75 0.47 -14.36
C PRO A 518 16.48 1.82 -14.29
N MET A 519 15.77 2.90 -14.62
CA MET A 519 16.30 4.27 -14.61
C MET A 519 15.69 5.13 -13.49
N PHE A 520 14.84 4.55 -12.64
CA PHE A 520 14.15 5.24 -11.55
C PHE A 520 13.31 6.45 -12.00
N HIS A 521 12.89 6.49 -13.28
CA HIS A 521 12.12 7.60 -13.82
C HIS A 521 10.65 7.57 -13.37
N ARG A 522 10.08 6.38 -13.16
CA ARG A 522 8.71 6.25 -12.63
C ARG A 522 8.65 6.65 -11.17
N HIS A 523 9.69 6.33 -10.38
CA HIS A 523 9.78 6.82 -9.00
C HIS A 523 9.83 8.35 -8.95
N VAL A 524 10.63 8.99 -9.81
CA VAL A 524 10.65 10.46 -9.94
C VAL A 524 9.26 11.00 -10.29
N ALA A 525 8.53 10.34 -11.20
CA ALA A 525 7.18 10.74 -11.59
C ALA A 525 6.18 10.64 -10.43
N VAL A 526 6.18 9.53 -9.68
CA VAL A 526 5.32 9.37 -8.48
C VAL A 526 5.66 10.39 -7.42
N ALA A 527 6.94 10.58 -7.08
CA ALA A 527 7.36 11.60 -6.13
C ALA A 527 6.91 13.00 -6.56
N SER A 528 6.91 13.28 -7.86
CA SER A 528 6.43 14.55 -8.42
C SER A 528 4.92 14.72 -8.26
N VAL A 529 4.12 13.70 -8.55
CA VAL A 529 2.66 13.73 -8.36
C VAL A 529 2.30 13.84 -6.87
N TRP A 530 2.84 12.94 -6.05
CA TRP A 530 2.56 12.84 -4.62
C TRP A 530 2.95 14.11 -3.86
N GLY A 531 4.15 14.63 -4.11
CA GLY A 531 4.59 15.87 -3.48
C GLY A 531 3.88 17.11 -4.02
N LEU A 532 3.51 17.17 -5.31
CA LEU A 532 2.73 18.28 -5.83
C LEU A 532 1.29 18.30 -5.28
N LEU A 533 0.68 17.13 -5.07
CA LEU A 533 -0.59 17.02 -4.35
C LEU A 533 -0.48 17.58 -2.93
N ALA A 534 0.57 17.20 -2.20
CA ALA A 534 0.83 17.72 -0.87
C ALA A 534 1.02 19.24 -0.87
N LEU A 535 1.81 19.78 -1.81
CA LEU A 535 2.03 21.22 -1.95
C LEU A 535 0.74 21.97 -2.24
N ARG A 536 -0.10 21.49 -3.15
CA ARG A 536 -1.40 22.12 -3.46
C ARG A 536 -2.30 22.17 -2.22
N LEU A 537 -2.42 21.06 -1.49
CA LEU A 537 -3.24 21.00 -0.27
C LEU A 537 -2.65 21.83 0.88
N ALA A 538 -1.33 21.92 0.96
CA ALA A 538 -0.63 22.63 2.02
C ALA A 538 -0.47 24.14 1.75
N ASP A 539 -0.57 24.59 0.50
CA ASP A 539 -0.34 25.99 0.11
C ASP A 539 -1.60 26.72 -0.36
N ASP A 540 -2.53 26.06 -1.05
CA ASP A 540 -3.69 26.75 -1.63
C ASP A 540 -4.56 27.35 -0.51
N GLU A 541 -4.90 28.64 -0.63
CA GLU A 541 -5.69 29.32 0.39
C GLU A 541 -7.06 28.64 0.57
N VAL A 542 -7.73 28.38 -0.55
CA VAL A 542 -8.94 27.57 -0.62
C VAL A 542 -8.56 26.15 -0.98
N LEU A 543 -8.98 25.18 -0.16
CA LEU A 543 -8.73 23.77 -0.45
C LEU A 543 -9.38 23.38 -1.78
N PRO A 544 -8.63 22.75 -2.71
CA PRO A 544 -9.10 22.41 -4.05
C PRO A 544 -9.98 21.13 -4.04
N PHE A 545 -10.99 21.11 -3.17
CA PHE A 545 -11.96 20.03 -3.06
C PHE A 545 -13.18 20.28 -3.94
N ASN A 546 -13.62 19.24 -4.64
CA ASN A 546 -14.84 19.28 -5.43
C ASN A 546 -15.89 18.34 -4.84
N TYR A 547 -16.89 18.86 -4.15
CA TYR A 547 -17.95 18.02 -3.55
C TYR A 547 -19.03 17.56 -4.53
N LEU A 548 -19.05 18.09 -5.76
CA LEU A 548 -19.99 17.62 -6.79
C LEU A 548 -19.64 16.22 -7.28
N THR A 549 -18.36 15.89 -7.40
CA THR A 549 -17.92 14.53 -7.74
C THR A 549 -18.40 13.52 -6.71
N TYR A 550 -18.43 13.91 -5.43
CA TYR A 550 -18.97 13.07 -4.36
C TYR A 550 -20.47 12.80 -4.55
N ALA A 551 -21.26 13.84 -4.82
CA ALA A 551 -22.69 13.68 -5.08
C ALA A 551 -22.94 12.78 -6.31
N TYR A 552 -22.11 12.91 -7.35
CA TYR A 552 -22.18 12.07 -8.55
C TYR A 552 -21.86 10.59 -8.25
N GLU A 553 -20.79 10.31 -7.49
CA GLU A 553 -20.44 8.93 -7.13
C GLU A 553 -21.49 8.27 -6.23
N LEU A 554 -22.10 9.03 -5.32
CA LEU A 554 -23.22 8.52 -4.52
C LEU A 554 -24.46 8.24 -5.38
N GLN A 555 -24.76 9.09 -6.37
CA GLN A 555 -25.84 8.87 -7.33
C GLN A 555 -25.62 7.57 -8.10
N LYS A 556 -24.41 7.38 -8.66
CA LYS A 556 -24.02 6.17 -9.38
C LYS A 556 -24.11 4.91 -8.51
N SER A 557 -23.67 5.00 -7.25
CA SER A 557 -23.74 3.90 -6.29
C SER A 557 -25.19 3.54 -5.93
N ALA A 558 -26.06 4.55 -5.77
CA ALA A 558 -27.48 4.35 -5.53
C ALA A 558 -28.19 3.70 -6.73
N GLU A 559 -27.84 4.09 -7.96
CA GLU A 559 -28.36 3.49 -9.19
C GLU A 559 -27.94 2.02 -9.34
N GLN A 560 -26.68 1.70 -9.01
CA GLN A 560 -26.22 0.31 -8.99
C GLN A 560 -26.98 -0.50 -7.94
N LEU A 561 -27.12 0.02 -6.73
CA LEU A 561 -27.88 -0.63 -5.67
C LEU A 561 -29.34 -0.84 -6.08
N GLU A 562 -29.98 0.15 -6.71
CA GLU A 562 -31.36 0.04 -7.19
C GLU A 562 -31.54 -1.12 -8.17
N ALA A 563 -30.59 -1.30 -9.08
CA ALA A 563 -30.60 -2.42 -10.02
C ALA A 563 -30.54 -3.78 -9.29
N GLU A 564 -29.74 -3.88 -8.22
CA GLU A 564 -29.57 -5.10 -7.42
C GLU A 564 -30.79 -5.43 -6.54
N ILE A 565 -31.52 -4.42 -6.05
CA ILE A 565 -32.65 -4.63 -5.10
C ILE A 565 -34.05 -4.41 -5.69
N SER A 566 -34.15 -4.14 -7.00
CA SER A 566 -35.40 -3.76 -7.68
C SER A 566 -36.58 -4.73 -7.46
N GLU A 567 -36.30 -6.01 -7.16
CA GLU A 567 -37.32 -7.04 -6.90
C GLU A 567 -37.75 -7.15 -5.42
N ASN A 568 -37.07 -6.48 -4.49
CA ASN A 568 -37.25 -6.67 -3.05
C ASN A 568 -38.27 -5.71 -2.39
N GLY A 569 -38.93 -4.84 -3.17
CA GLY A 569 -39.94 -3.90 -2.65
C GLY A 569 -39.37 -2.78 -1.75
N ILE A 570 -38.05 -2.59 -1.74
CA ILE A 570 -37.35 -1.55 -1.00
C ILE A 570 -37.28 -0.27 -1.85
N SER A 571 -37.68 0.88 -1.31
CA SER A 571 -37.63 2.15 -2.02
C SER A 571 -36.38 2.96 -1.68
N LEU A 572 -35.61 3.34 -2.70
CA LEU A 572 -34.44 4.24 -2.57
C LEU A 572 -34.75 5.72 -2.73
N VAL A 573 -36.04 6.10 -2.81
CA VAL A 573 -36.46 7.51 -2.92
C VAL A 573 -35.87 8.40 -1.83
N PRO A 574 -35.83 8.01 -0.54
CA PRO A 574 -35.19 8.83 0.50
C PRO A 574 -33.68 9.02 0.30
N LEU A 575 -32.99 8.00 -0.25
CA LEU A 575 -31.56 8.07 -0.55
C LEU A 575 -31.30 9.07 -1.67
N TYR A 576 -31.99 8.94 -2.80
CA TYR A 576 -31.89 9.90 -3.91
C TYR A 576 -32.24 11.34 -3.48
N ALA A 577 -33.26 11.52 -2.63
CA ALA A 577 -33.59 12.83 -2.10
C ALA A 577 -32.46 13.43 -1.23
N SER A 578 -31.70 12.58 -0.53
CA SER A 578 -30.55 13.00 0.28
C SER A 578 -29.35 13.35 -0.59
N ILE A 579 -29.08 12.56 -1.64
CA ILE A 579 -28.05 12.83 -2.65
C ILE A 579 -28.33 14.16 -3.35
N GLU A 580 -29.58 14.42 -3.73
CA GLU A 580 -29.96 15.68 -4.37
C GLU A 580 -29.77 16.90 -3.45
N LYS A 581 -30.04 16.75 -2.14
CA LYS A 581 -29.74 17.80 -1.15
C LYS A 581 -28.23 18.07 -1.06
N LEU A 582 -27.42 17.02 -1.02
CA LEU A 582 -25.96 17.13 -1.02
C LEU A 582 -25.48 17.83 -2.30
N ARG A 583 -25.99 17.43 -3.47
CA ARG A 583 -25.65 18.04 -4.76
C ARG A 583 -25.93 19.54 -4.77
N LYS A 584 -27.10 19.98 -4.29
CA LYS A 584 -27.45 21.40 -4.18
C LYS A 584 -26.51 22.15 -3.23
N ALA A 585 -26.15 21.56 -2.10
CA ALA A 585 -25.20 22.16 -1.17
C ALA A 585 -23.78 22.28 -1.79
N ALA A 586 -23.34 21.25 -2.51
CA ALA A 586 -22.06 21.24 -3.20
C ALA A 586 -21.98 22.32 -4.30
N ILE A 587 -23.05 22.51 -5.10
CA ILE A 587 -23.12 23.61 -6.09
C ILE A 587 -22.94 24.96 -5.41
N LYS A 588 -23.64 25.18 -4.29
CA LYS A 588 -23.54 26.43 -3.55
C LYS A 588 -22.11 26.69 -3.05
N ILE A 589 -21.45 25.66 -2.51
CA ILE A 589 -20.05 25.77 -2.07
C ILE A 589 -19.14 26.16 -3.25
N GLU A 590 -19.33 25.53 -4.42
CA GLU A 590 -18.54 25.85 -5.61
C GLU A 590 -18.74 27.29 -6.08
N ASP A 591 -19.98 27.79 -6.06
CA ASP A 591 -20.30 29.18 -6.39
C ASP A 591 -19.66 30.16 -5.40
N ASP A 592 -19.73 29.87 -4.09
CA ASP A 592 -19.10 30.67 -3.04
C ASP A 592 -17.56 30.70 -3.18
N VAL A 593 -16.94 29.57 -3.53
CA VAL A 593 -15.49 29.47 -3.80
C VAL A 593 -15.09 30.30 -5.01
N LYS A 594 -15.86 30.24 -6.12
CA LYS A 594 -15.61 31.06 -7.32
C LYS A 594 -15.66 32.55 -7.02
N LEU A 595 -16.61 32.98 -6.18
CA LEU A 595 -16.71 34.37 -5.74
C LEU A 595 -15.50 34.79 -4.91
N LYS A 596 -15.05 33.95 -3.97
CA LYS A 596 -13.86 34.23 -3.16
C LYS A 596 -12.60 34.37 -4.03
N ILE A 597 -12.39 33.45 -4.98
CA ILE A 597 -11.26 33.52 -5.92
C ILE A 597 -11.32 34.80 -6.76
N LEU A 598 -12.51 35.20 -7.22
CA LEU A 598 -12.68 36.43 -7.98
C LEU A 598 -12.33 37.67 -7.15
N ASP A 599 -12.77 37.72 -5.89
CA ASP A 599 -12.46 38.83 -4.98
C ASP A 599 -10.95 38.95 -4.71
N GLU A 600 -10.25 37.82 -4.55
CA GLU A 600 -8.78 37.78 -4.41
C GLU A 600 -8.07 38.29 -5.68
N VAL A 601 -8.51 37.87 -6.86
CA VAL A 601 -7.95 38.35 -8.14
C VAL A 601 -8.14 39.86 -8.27
N ILE A 602 -9.33 40.37 -7.96
CA ILE A 602 -9.62 41.81 -7.97
C ILE A 602 -8.74 42.56 -6.95
N ALA A 603 -8.56 42.02 -5.74
CA ALA A 603 -7.70 42.60 -4.72
C ALA A 603 -6.24 42.67 -5.16
N GLN A 604 -5.71 41.60 -5.77
CA GLN A 604 -4.34 41.58 -6.31
C GLN A 604 -4.16 42.55 -7.48
N PHE A 605 -5.15 42.68 -8.36
CA PHE A 605 -5.12 43.68 -9.44
C PHE A 605 -5.05 45.10 -8.87
N ASN A 606 -5.86 45.41 -7.86
CA ASN A 606 -5.90 46.73 -7.23
C ASN A 606 -4.66 47.05 -6.37
N SER A 607 -3.95 46.04 -5.86
CA SER A 607 -2.70 46.26 -5.11
C SER A 607 -1.47 46.44 -6.01
N ASN A 608 -1.55 46.03 -7.28
CA ASN A 608 -0.48 46.14 -8.27
C ASN A 608 -0.64 47.33 -9.24
N SER A 609 -1.77 48.04 -9.16
CA SER A 609 -2.07 49.31 -9.84
C SER A 609 -1.81 50.50 -8.92
#